data_AF-A0A926C1C9-F1
#
_entry.id   AF-A0A926C1C9-F1
#
_cell.length_a   1.000
_cell.length_b   1.000
_cell.length_c   1.000
_cell.angle_alpha   90.00
_cell.angle_beta   90.00
_cell.angle_gamma   90.00
#
_symmetry.space_group_name_H-M   'P 1'
#
loop_
_entity.id
_entity.type
_entity.pdbx_description
1 polymer ?
#
loop_
_entity_poly.entity_id
_entity_poly.type
_entity_poly.pdbx_seq_one_letter_code
_entity_poly.pdbx_strand_id
1 'polypeptide(L)' 'MVDTILKKSQVVESFRDLPEEVTADDLIERILFIQLIEQRIKSAESGNIVTTDQVMSELRKLRAEKMATAQRNAA' A
#
# COMPACT_ATOMS: atom_id res chain seq x y z
N MET A 1 1.58 11.22 2.62
CA MET A 1 1.89 10.47 3.86
C MET A 1 0.74 9.51 4.09
N VAL A 2 0.99 8.21 4.24
CA VAL A 2 -0.09 7.24 4.47
C VAL A 2 -0.35 7.21 5.97
N ASP A 3 -1.56 7.55 6.41
CA ASP A 3 -1.99 7.42 7.81
C ASP A 3 -2.22 5.94 8.15
N THR A 4 -1.11 5.19 8.23
CA THR A 4 -1.14 3.76 8.55
C THR A 4 -1.16 3.57 10.06
N ILE A 5 -2.24 2.98 10.58
CA ILE A 5 -2.33 2.58 12.00
C ILE A 5 -1.53 1.29 12.20
N LEU A 6 -0.62 1.31 13.19
CA LEU A 6 0.25 0.19 13.56
C LEU A 6 -0.13 -0.32 14.95
N LYS A 7 -0.18 -1.65 15.13
CA LYS A 7 -0.33 -2.20 16.49
C LYS A 7 1.01 -2.15 17.20
N LYS A 8 0.99 -1.80 18.49
CA LYS A 8 2.17 -1.83 19.36
C LYS A 8 2.94 -3.16 19.30
N SER A 9 2.22 -4.28 19.25
CA SER A 9 2.84 -5.61 19.17
C SER A 9 3.66 -5.82 17.90
N GLN A 10 3.20 -5.31 16.76
CA GLN A 10 3.92 -5.40 15.49
C GLN A 10 5.18 -4.55 15.49
N VAL A 11 5.10 -3.35 16.10
CA VAL A 11 6.26 -2.49 16.29
C VAL A 11 7.31 -3.20 17.15
N VAL A 12 6.91 -3.79 18.27
CA VAL A 12 7.84 -4.56 19.13
C VAL A 12 8.43 -5.77 18.41
N GLU A 13 7.62 -6.52 17.67
CA GLU A 13 8.07 -7.68 16.90
C GLU A 13 9.10 -7.29 15.84
N SER A 14 8.95 -6.11 15.22
CA SER A 14 9.87 -5.63 14.19
C SER A 14 11.32 -5.49 14.68
N PHE A 15 11.54 -5.37 15.99
CA PHE A 15 12.87 -5.27 16.60
C PHE A 15 13.60 -6.61 16.77
N ARG A 16 12.91 -7.76 16.66
CA ARG A 16 13.54 -9.08 16.96
C ARG A 16 14.71 -9.43 16.05
N ASP A 17 14.62 -9.09 14.77
CA ASP A 17 15.60 -9.48 13.75
C ASP A 17 16.39 -8.28 13.23
N LEU A 18 16.43 -7.18 13.99
CA LEU A 18 17.22 -6.01 13.59
C LEU A 18 18.70 -6.26 13.83
N PRO A 19 19.57 -5.69 12.98
CA PRO A 19 20.98 -5.57 13.31
C PRO A 19 21.18 -4.70 14.56
N GLU A 20 22.35 -4.81 15.20
CA GLU A 20 22.71 -3.97 16.36
C GLU A 20 22.58 -2.47 16.08
N GLU A 21 22.90 -2.06 14.85
CA GLU A 21 22.73 -0.69 14.37
C GLU A 21 21.82 -0.67 13.15
N VAL A 22 20.79 0.17 13.19
CA VAL A 22 19.84 0.40 12.11
C VAL A 22 19.47 1.87 12.06
N THR A 23 19.19 2.40 10.87
CA THR A 23 18.69 3.76 10.74
C THR A 23 17.20 3.83 11.13
N ALA A 24 16.75 5.01 11.57
CA ALA A 24 15.32 5.22 11.85
C ALA A 24 14.46 5.02 10.59
N ASP A 25 14.96 5.40 9.42
CA ASP A 25 14.25 5.27 8.15
C ASP A 25 14.05 3.80 7.76
N ASP A 26 15.11 2.98 7.88
CA ASP A 26 15.03 1.54 7.59
C ASP A 26 14.09 0.82 8.56
N LEU A 27 14.10 1.22 9.84
CA LEU A 27 13.19 0.70 10.85
C LEU A 27 11.73 1.02 10.47
N ILE A 28 11.45 2.27 10.11
CA ILE A 28 10.09 2.69 9.71
C ILE A 28 9.66 1.93 8.45
N GLU A 29 10.52 1.81 7.44
CA GLU A 29 10.21 1.09 6.21
C GLU A 29 9.87 -0.38 6.49
N ARG A 30 10.67 -1.05 7.31
CA ARG A 30 10.42 -2.44 7.72
C ARG A 30 9.07 -2.59 8.42
N ILE A 31 8.73 -1.71 9.34
CA ILE A 31 7.45 -1.74 10.06
C ILE A 31 6.28 -1.54 9.09
N LEU A 32 6.38 -0.59 8.17
CA LEU A 32 5.35 -0.34 7.16
C LEU A 32 5.19 -1.53 6.19
N PHE A 33 6.30 -2.19 5.84
CA PHE A 33 6.29 -3.36 4.97
C PHE A 33 5.60 -4.57 5.62
N ILE A 34 5.90 -4.86 6.89
CA ILE A 34 5.22 -5.92 7.65
C ILE A 34 3.71 -5.67 7.68
N GLN A 35 3.30 -4.43 8.00
CA GLN A 35 1.88 -4.06 8.03
C GLN A 35 1.20 -4.22 6.67
N LEU A 36 1.87 -3.86 5.58
CA LEU A 36 1.36 -4.03 4.22
C LEU A 36 1.13 -5.52 3.88
N ILE A 37 2.06 -6.39 4.26
CA ILE A 37 1.93 -7.84 4.05
C ILE A 37 0.72 -8.37 4.82
N GLU A 38 0.61 -8.04 6.11
CA GLU A 38 -0.52 -8.50 6.93
C GLU A 38 -1.87 -8.06 6.36
N GLN A 39 -1.98 -6.80 5.92
CA GLN A 39 -3.19 -6.29 5.28
C GLN A 39 -3.54 -7.06 4.01
N ARG A 40 -2.53 -7.36 3.18
CA ARG A 40 -2.73 -8.10 1.92
C ARG A 40 -3.10 -9.56 2.16
N ILE A 41 -2.49 -10.23 3.14
CA ILE A 41 -2.86 -11.59 3.55
C ILE A 41 -4.33 -11.60 3.98
N LYS A 42 -4.73 -10.69 4.88
CA LYS A 42 -6.11 -10.59 5.34
C LYS A 42 -7.10 -10.33 4.21
N SER A 43 -6.73 -9.47 3.25
CA SER A 43 -7.54 -9.21 2.05
C SER A 43 -7.70 -10.45 1.17
N ALA A 44 -6.62 -11.22 0.99
CA ALA A 44 -6.67 -12.46 0.22
C ALA A 44 -7.55 -13.51 0.92
N GLU A 45 -7.39 -13.69 2.22
CA GLU A 45 -8.19 -14.62 3.04
C GLU A 45 -9.68 -14.24 3.06
N SER A 46 -10.02 -12.94 3.04
CA SER A 46 -11.40 -12.47 2.99
C SER A 46 -12.03 -12.58 1.59
N GLY A 47 -11.33 -13.17 0.61
CA GLY A 47 -11.82 -13.32 -0.76
C GLY A 47 -11.84 -12.03 -1.57
N ASN A 48 -11.17 -10.96 -1.11
CA ASN A 48 -11.00 -9.73 -1.87
C ASN A 48 -9.90 -9.93 -2.93
N ILE A 49 -10.25 -10.64 -4.00
CA ILE A 49 -9.41 -10.91 -5.15
C ILE A 49 -9.84 -9.99 -6.29
N VAL A 50 -8.89 -9.26 -6.87
CA VAL A 50 -9.13 -8.45 -8.06
C VAL A 50 -8.55 -9.17 -9.27
N THR A 51 -9.38 -9.39 -10.28
CA THR A 51 -8.98 -10.01 -11.55
C THR A 51 -8.27 -9.01 -12.45
N THR A 52 -7.44 -9.51 -13.37
CA THR A 52 -6.79 -8.69 -14.41
C THR A 52 -7.81 -7.85 -15.18
N ASP A 53 -8.97 -8.41 -15.52
CA ASP A 53 -10.01 -7.71 -16.28
C ASP A 53 -10.61 -6.53 -15.50
N GLN A 54 -10.84 -6.71 -14.19
CA GLN A 54 -11.29 -5.64 -13.31
C GLN A 54 -10.27 -4.50 -13.24
N VAL A 55 -8.98 -4.83 -13.05
CA VAL A 55 -7.89 -3.84 -13.04
C VAL A 55 -7.82 -3.08 -14.37
N MET A 56 -7.88 -3.80 -15.49
CA MET A 56 -7.79 -3.20 -16.82
C MET A 56 -8.99 -2.29 -17.13
N SER A 57 -10.18 -2.62 -16.62
CA SER A 57 -11.38 -1.79 -16.73
C SER A 57 -11.22 -0.47 -15.96
N GLU A 58 -10.78 -0.53 -14.71
CA GLU A 58 -10.54 0.67 -13.87
C GLU A 58 -9.45 1.56 -14.47
N LEU A 59 -8.37 0.96 -14.99
CA LEU A 59 -7.27 1.69 -15.61
C LEU A 59 -7.72 2.46 -16.86
N ARG A 60 -8.62 1.89 -17.66
CA ARG A 60 -9.20 2.57 -18.83
C ARG A 60 -10.05 3.77 -18.41
N LYS A 61 -10.87 3.62 -17.36
CA LYS A 61 -11.70 4.72 -16.81
C LYS A 61 -10.82 5.87 -16.31
N LEU A 62 -9.81 5.58 -15.49
CA LEU A 62 -8.86 6.58 -14.97
C LEU A 62 -8.16 7.35 -16.09
N ARG A 63 -7.78 6.67 -17.19
CA ARG A 63 -7.15 7.34 -18.35
C ARG A 63 -8.13 8.27 -19.07
N ALA A 64 -9.36 7.82 -19.31
CA ALA A 64 -10.38 8.63 -19.96
C ALA A 64 -10.71 9.90 -19.14
N GLU A 65 -10.84 9.77 -17.82
CA GLU A 65 -11.10 10.88 -16.90
C GLU A 65 -9.95 11.91 -16.89
N LYS A 66 -8.70 11.44 -16.87
CA LYS A 66 -7.52 12.31 -16.96
C LYS A 66 -7.44 13.06 -18.30
N MET A 67 -7.79 12.41 -19.40
CA MET A 67 -7.78 13.07 -20.73
C MET A 67 -8.89 14.12 -20.85
N ALA A 68 -10.08 13.84 -20.32
CA ALA A 68 -11.20 14.78 -20.32
C ALA A 68 -10.92 16.03 -19.44
N THR A 69 -10.29 15.84 -18.28
CA THR A 69 -9.88 16.94 -17.41
C THR A 69 -8.74 17.77 -18.01
N ALA A 70 -7.78 17.13 -18.68
CA ALA A 70 -6.73 17.85 -19.40
C ALA A 70 -7.27 18.71 -20.56
N GLN A 71 -8.24 18.21 -21.33
CA GLN A 71 -8.89 18.97 -22.41
C GLN A 71 -9.75 20.13 -21.88
N ARG A 72 -10.43 19.94 -20.76
CA ARG A 72 -11.27 20.99 -20.16
C ARG A 72 -10.48 22.13 -19.53
N ASN A 73 -9.24 21.88 -19.08
CA ASN A 73 -8.35 22.89 -18.54
C ASN A 73 -7.52 23.62 -19.63
N ALA A 74 -7.56 23.12 -20.87
CA ALA A 74 -6.85 23.68 -22.02
C ALA A 74 -7.75 24.54 -22.95
N ALA A 75 -9.05 24.64 -22.66
CA ALA A 75 -10.04 25.45 -23.36
C ALA A 75 -10.52 26.59 -22.47
#